data_AF-A0AAW1T3L9-F1
#
_entry.id   AF-A0AAW1T3L9-F1
#
_cell.length_a   1.000
_cell.length_b   1.000
_cell.length_c   1.000
_cell.angle_alpha   90.00
_cell.angle_beta   90.00
_cell.angle_gamma   90.00
#
_symmetry.space_group_name_H-M   'P 1'
#
loop_
_entity.id
_entity.type
_entity.pdbx_description
1 polymer ?
#
loop_
_entity_poly.entity_id
_entity_poly.type
_entity_poly.pdbx_seq_one_letter_code
_entity_poly.pdbx_strand_id
1 'polypeptide(L)'
;MQGLLLRPAGVLGSPAGASQGGYRNLKRRDHPPRGASRASCCRARVSSMDSAPLSALPPLKDVKGMLFDIDGTMTDSDPIHFLTFQDILKEQGYKGYNNGESISREFFDKNITGGHNSILSNFLWPERTQAEQDKFSDEKEARFRELSAGNLKPLPGFLQFLDWIKASGRPFAAVSNAPKANCIAMLKGIGATEYFPKIVLGEECVRPKPFPEPYLEGLKLIHRQPHECLAFEDSPSGATAAIKAGIPTVAILTSQTAEHMRSIGCCHCIKDYTELVALIPKEELSK
;
A
#
# COMPACT_ATOMS: atom_id res chain seq x y z
N MET A 1 -17.73 -5.73 41.27
CA MET A 1 -17.70 -6.51 40.01
C MET A 1 -18.94 -6.18 39.20
N GLN A 2 -18.85 -5.25 38.26
CA GLN A 2 -19.83 -5.07 37.18
C GLN A 2 -19.01 -4.76 35.92
N GLY A 3 -19.08 -5.66 34.95
CA GLY A 3 -18.38 -5.53 33.67
C GLY A 3 -19.04 -4.43 32.84
N LEU A 4 -18.21 -3.51 32.33
CA LEU A 4 -18.65 -2.47 31.41
C LEU A 4 -18.42 -2.97 29.98
N LEU A 5 -19.49 -2.95 29.18
CA LEU A 5 -19.51 -3.43 27.80
C LEU A 5 -18.59 -2.60 26.90
N LEU A 6 -17.75 -3.31 26.13
CA LEU A 6 -17.13 -2.82 24.90
C LEU A 6 -18.23 -2.30 23.95
N ARG A 7 -18.00 -1.15 23.29
CA ARG A 7 -18.92 -0.62 22.28
C ARG A 7 -19.09 -1.64 21.13
N PRO A 8 -20.31 -2.05 20.76
CA PRO A 8 -20.51 -3.05 19.72
C PRO A 8 -20.24 -2.47 18.33
N ALA A 9 -19.64 -3.28 17.46
CA ALA A 9 -19.50 -3.00 16.03
C ALA A 9 -20.87 -3.13 15.35
N GLY A 10 -21.38 -2.02 14.80
CA GLY A 10 -22.60 -2.00 14.00
C GLY A 10 -22.35 -2.59 12.61
N VAL A 11 -23.05 -3.69 12.31
CA VAL A 11 -23.15 -4.28 10.97
C VAL A 11 -24.09 -3.41 10.12
N LEU A 12 -23.64 -3.00 8.94
CA LEU A 12 -24.42 -2.22 7.98
C LEU A 12 -25.62 -3.03 7.45
N GLY A 13 -26.83 -2.64 7.85
CA GLY A 13 -28.09 -3.07 7.24
C GLY A 13 -28.58 -2.04 6.23
N SER A 14 -28.85 -2.48 4.99
CA SER A 14 -29.46 -1.66 3.95
C SER A 14 -30.95 -1.36 4.25
N PRO A 15 -31.48 -0.16 4.00
CA PRO A 15 -32.92 0.06 4.08
C PRO A 15 -33.59 -0.24 2.72
N ALA A 16 -34.62 -1.08 2.77
CA ALA A 16 -35.58 -1.32 1.70
C ALA A 16 -36.92 -0.63 2.00
N GLY A 17 -37.56 -0.11 0.95
CA GLY A 17 -38.98 0.32 0.90
C GLY A 17 -39.21 1.81 1.27
N ALA A 18 -40.02 2.60 0.58
CA ALA A 18 -41.04 2.34 -0.43
C ALA A 18 -41.43 3.63 -1.18
N SER A 19 -41.88 3.52 -2.43
CA SER A 19 -43.15 4.16 -2.85
C SER A 19 -43.60 3.61 -4.21
N GLN A 20 -44.87 3.19 -4.25
CA GLN A 20 -45.59 2.83 -5.46
C GLN A 20 -46.06 4.09 -6.20
N GLY A 21 -46.07 4.05 -7.54
CA GLY A 21 -46.67 5.10 -8.36
C GLY A 21 -46.71 4.78 -9.85
N GLY A 22 -47.79 4.12 -10.29
CA GLY A 22 -48.55 4.51 -11.49
C GLY A 22 -47.93 4.35 -12.89
N TYR A 23 -48.35 3.27 -13.56
CA TYR A 23 -48.49 3.06 -15.01
C TYR A 23 -48.48 4.29 -15.95
N ARG A 24 -47.75 4.20 -17.07
CA ARG A 24 -48.32 4.31 -18.45
C ARG A 24 -47.34 3.88 -19.55
N ASN A 25 -47.76 2.87 -20.30
CA ASN A 25 -47.25 2.46 -21.61
C ASN A 25 -47.39 3.59 -22.64
N LEU A 26 -46.34 3.89 -23.40
CA LEU A 26 -46.46 4.48 -24.73
C LEU A 26 -45.45 3.86 -25.70
N LYS A 27 -45.96 3.64 -26.90
CA LYS A 27 -45.51 2.70 -27.92
C LYS A 27 -44.30 3.18 -28.72
N ARG A 28 -43.57 2.18 -29.22
CA ARG A 28 -42.66 2.19 -30.37
C ARG A 28 -43.07 3.18 -31.48
N ARG A 29 -42.07 3.86 -32.04
CA ARG A 29 -42.03 4.23 -33.46
C ARG A 29 -40.60 4.10 -33.99
N ASP A 30 -40.41 3.11 -34.85
CA ASP A 30 -39.34 3.08 -35.85
C ASP A 30 -39.62 4.16 -36.93
N HIS A 31 -38.58 4.78 -37.49
CA HIS A 31 -38.35 5.01 -38.93
C HIS A 31 -36.99 5.74 -39.16
N PRO A 32 -36.15 5.36 -40.16
CA PRO A 32 -34.85 5.97 -40.49
C PRO A 32 -34.94 6.88 -41.76
N PRO A 33 -33.84 7.25 -42.46
CA PRO A 33 -32.63 8.01 -42.08
C PRO A 33 -32.38 9.22 -43.04
N ARG A 34 -31.30 10.01 -42.79
CA ARG A 34 -30.46 10.84 -43.71
C ARG A 34 -29.56 11.71 -42.80
N GLY A 35 -28.26 11.95 -42.97
CA GLY A 35 -27.26 11.66 -43.99
C GLY A 35 -25.96 12.41 -43.60
N ALA A 36 -24.82 11.87 -44.03
CA ALA A 36 -23.48 12.49 -44.15
C ALA A 36 -22.77 13.07 -42.90
N SER A 37 -21.69 12.39 -42.47
CA SER A 37 -20.33 12.93 -42.60
C SER A 37 -19.30 11.82 -42.37
N ARG A 38 -18.41 11.62 -43.34
CA ARG A 38 -17.30 10.67 -43.28
C ARG A 38 -16.20 11.25 -42.41
N ALA A 39 -15.99 10.67 -41.22
CA ALA A 39 -14.73 10.79 -40.49
C ALA A 39 -14.09 9.41 -40.40
N SER A 40 -12.93 9.28 -41.04
CA SER A 40 -12.06 8.10 -41.01
C SER A 40 -11.54 7.87 -39.59
N CYS A 41 -12.27 7.10 -38.79
CA CYS A 41 -11.76 6.59 -37.53
C CYS A 41 -10.92 5.34 -37.83
N CYS A 42 -9.60 5.52 -37.88
CA CYS A 42 -8.64 4.42 -37.77
C CYS A 42 -8.87 3.72 -36.44
N ARG A 43 -9.67 2.64 -36.45
CA ARG A 43 -9.77 1.71 -35.32
C ARG A 43 -8.43 1.00 -35.19
N ALA A 44 -7.56 1.55 -34.34
CA ALA A 44 -6.51 0.76 -33.75
C ALA A 44 -7.19 -0.44 -33.07
N ARG A 45 -6.84 -1.64 -33.55
CA ARG A 45 -7.25 -2.89 -32.91
C ARG A 45 -6.66 -2.84 -31.50
N VAL A 46 -7.52 -2.68 -30.50
CA VAL A 46 -7.18 -3.09 -29.14
C VAL A 46 -7.09 -4.60 -29.21
N SER A 47 -5.89 -5.13 -29.45
CA SER A 47 -5.62 -6.53 -29.21
C SER A 47 -5.89 -6.76 -27.73
N SER A 48 -6.88 -7.60 -27.44
CA SER A 48 -7.08 -8.18 -26.12
C SER A 48 -5.74 -8.72 -25.65
N MET A 49 -5.14 -8.08 -24.66
CA MET A 49 -4.06 -8.66 -23.90
C MET A 49 -4.70 -9.81 -23.12
N ASP A 50 -4.60 -11.01 -23.67
CA ASP A 50 -4.88 -12.24 -22.95
C ASP A 50 -4.04 -12.21 -21.66
N SER A 51 -4.73 -12.18 -20.53
CA SER A 51 -4.13 -12.21 -19.20
C SER A 51 -3.51 -13.59 -18.98
N ALA A 52 -2.24 -13.73 -19.38
CA ALA A 52 -1.43 -14.87 -18.97
C ALA A 52 -1.36 -14.88 -17.43
N PRO A 53 -1.47 -16.05 -16.78
CA PRO A 53 -1.24 -16.14 -15.35
C PRO A 53 0.20 -15.70 -15.07
N LEU A 54 0.39 -14.68 -14.23
CA LEU A 54 1.69 -14.27 -13.71
C LEU A 54 2.22 -15.37 -12.77
N SER A 55 2.75 -16.46 -13.35
CA SER A 55 2.97 -17.71 -12.62
C SER A 55 4.41 -17.98 -12.18
N ALA A 56 5.30 -16.99 -12.17
CA ALA A 56 6.62 -17.12 -11.54
C ALA A 56 7.29 -15.77 -11.32
N LEU A 57 8.15 -15.69 -10.30
CA LEU A 57 9.18 -14.66 -10.18
C LEU A 57 10.11 -14.74 -11.42
N PRO A 58 10.36 -13.63 -12.15
CA PRO A 58 11.36 -13.65 -13.21
C PRO A 58 12.75 -13.94 -12.62
N PRO A 59 13.65 -14.59 -13.37
CA PRO A 59 15.02 -14.78 -12.90
C PRO A 59 15.65 -13.44 -12.52
N LEU A 60 16.20 -13.33 -11.31
CA LEU A 60 16.71 -12.09 -10.75
C LEU A 60 17.79 -11.41 -11.63
N LYS A 61 18.56 -12.21 -12.38
CA LYS A 61 19.55 -11.73 -13.36
C LYS A 61 18.94 -10.91 -14.52
N ASP A 62 17.67 -11.14 -14.85
CA ASP A 62 16.98 -10.50 -15.98
C ASP A 62 16.26 -9.22 -15.55
N VAL A 63 16.16 -8.98 -14.24
CA VAL A 63 15.55 -7.78 -13.66
C VAL A 63 16.54 -6.61 -13.78
N LYS A 64 16.09 -5.48 -14.33
CA LYS A 64 16.92 -4.30 -14.61
C LYS A 64 16.62 -3.09 -13.74
N GLY A 65 15.62 -3.18 -12.87
CA GLY A 65 15.24 -2.11 -11.93
C GLY A 65 14.34 -2.62 -10.82
N MET A 66 14.37 -1.95 -9.66
CA MET A 66 13.59 -2.40 -8.49
C MET A 66 12.92 -1.23 -7.78
N LEU A 67 11.69 -1.45 -7.34
CA LEU A 67 10.87 -0.44 -6.66
C LEU A 67 10.37 -1.03 -5.35
N PHE A 68 10.63 -0.34 -4.25
CA PHE A 68 10.34 -0.84 -2.91
C PHE A 68 9.33 0.07 -2.23
N ASP A 69 8.26 -0.49 -1.69
CA ASP A 69 7.61 0.18 -0.55
C ASP A 69 8.54 0.18 0.68
N ILE A 70 8.23 0.98 1.70
CA ILE A 70 9.04 1.15 2.90
C ILE A 70 8.40 0.46 4.11
N ASP A 71 7.17 0.85 4.43
CA ASP A 71 6.50 0.48 5.69
C ASP A 71 5.96 -0.94 5.58
N GLY A 72 6.38 -1.86 6.45
CA GLY A 72 6.06 -3.29 6.32
C GLY A 72 6.89 -4.01 5.25
N THR A 73 7.47 -3.29 4.29
CA THR A 73 8.19 -3.88 3.15
C THR A 73 9.72 -3.92 3.33
N MET A 74 10.33 -2.90 3.92
CA MET A 74 11.78 -2.89 4.24
C MET A 74 12.04 -3.23 5.71
N THR A 75 11.04 -2.99 6.55
CA THR A 75 11.06 -3.15 8.00
C THR A 75 9.67 -3.53 8.47
N ASP A 76 9.58 -4.44 9.44
CA ASP A 76 8.31 -4.70 10.11
C ASP A 76 8.05 -3.60 11.14
N SER A 77 7.17 -2.67 10.79
CA SER A 77 6.83 -1.51 11.62
C SER A 77 5.49 -1.67 12.35
N ASP A 78 4.74 -2.74 12.08
CA ASP A 78 3.43 -3.03 12.70
C ASP A 78 3.49 -3.02 14.24
N PRO A 79 4.52 -3.62 14.89
CA PRO A 79 4.66 -3.52 16.34
C PRO A 79 4.79 -2.08 16.85
N ILE A 80 5.46 -1.20 16.09
CA ILE A 80 5.63 0.20 16.45
C ILE A 80 4.34 0.98 16.23
N HIS A 81 3.60 0.71 15.15
CA HIS A 81 2.26 1.27 14.95
C HIS A 81 1.31 0.85 16.09
N PHE A 82 1.32 -0.42 16.49
CA PHE A 82 0.50 -0.89 17.61
C PHE A 82 0.81 -0.12 18.91
N LEU A 83 2.08 0.01 19.27
CA LEU A 83 2.50 0.80 20.44
C LEU A 83 2.11 2.28 20.30
N THR A 84 2.28 2.86 19.11
CA THR A 84 1.89 4.24 18.82
C THR A 84 0.39 4.46 19.08
N PHE A 85 -0.46 3.59 18.52
CA PHE A 85 -1.91 3.67 18.70
C PHE A 85 -2.31 3.39 20.15
N GLN A 86 -1.67 2.43 20.82
CA GLN A 86 -1.92 2.14 22.23
C GLN A 86 -1.63 3.37 23.12
N ASP A 87 -0.50 4.04 22.89
CA ASP A 87 -0.09 5.23 23.64
C ASP A 87 -1.04 6.40 23.37
N ILE A 88 -1.23 6.76 22.09
CA ILE A 88 -1.97 7.97 21.74
C ILE A 88 -3.46 7.83 22.04
N LEU A 89 -4.05 6.65 21.84
CA LEU A 89 -5.47 6.42 22.18
C LEU A 89 -5.70 6.40 23.68
N LYS A 90 -4.74 5.90 24.46
CA LYS A 90 -4.82 6.00 25.93
C LYS A 90 -4.75 7.45 26.39
N GLU A 91 -3.83 8.24 25.83
CA GLU A 91 -3.71 9.66 26.14
C GLU A 91 -4.97 10.45 25.75
N GLN A 92 -5.48 10.24 24.53
CA GLN A 92 -6.76 10.77 24.07
C GLN A 92 -7.94 10.19 24.86
N GLY A 93 -7.74 9.06 25.54
CA GLY A 93 -8.74 8.44 26.37
C GLY A 93 -9.00 9.15 27.69
N TYR A 94 -7.96 9.73 28.28
CA TYR A 94 -8.13 10.74 29.32
C TYR A 94 -8.84 12.01 28.81
N LYS A 95 -8.93 12.19 27.48
CA LYS A 95 -9.66 13.26 26.79
C LYS A 95 -10.99 12.78 26.17
N GLY A 96 -11.45 11.55 26.45
CA GLY A 96 -12.77 11.03 26.07
C GLY A 96 -12.82 9.74 25.23
N TYR A 97 -11.70 9.21 24.71
CA TYR A 97 -11.67 7.93 23.98
C TYR A 97 -11.61 6.71 24.91
N ASN A 98 -12.54 5.74 24.78
CA ASN A 98 -12.48 4.47 25.53
C ASN A 98 -12.22 4.62 27.05
N ASN A 99 -12.63 5.73 27.66
CA ASN A 99 -12.40 6.09 29.07
C ASN A 99 -10.93 5.97 29.55
N GLY A 100 -9.94 6.11 28.67
CA GLY A 100 -8.52 5.99 29.03
C GLY A 100 -7.99 4.56 29.13
N GLU A 101 -8.79 3.55 28.74
CA GLU A 101 -8.32 2.17 28.67
C GLU A 101 -7.48 1.94 27.40
N SER A 102 -6.35 1.25 27.56
CA SER A 102 -5.48 0.84 26.46
C SER A 102 -6.20 -0.12 25.51
N ILE A 103 -5.99 0.07 24.20
CA ILE A 103 -6.48 -0.90 23.20
C ILE A 103 -5.68 -2.20 23.25
N SER A 104 -6.36 -3.32 22.96
CA SER A 104 -5.74 -4.63 22.81
C SER A 104 -5.11 -4.80 21.41
N ARG A 105 -4.21 -5.78 21.29
CA ARG A 105 -3.65 -6.19 19.99
C ARG A 105 -4.77 -6.64 19.02
N GLU A 106 -5.75 -7.40 19.52
CA GLU A 106 -6.89 -7.85 18.73
C GLU A 106 -7.72 -6.68 18.15
N PHE A 107 -7.93 -5.62 18.95
CA PHE A 107 -8.62 -4.43 18.46
C PHE A 107 -7.83 -3.74 17.34
N PHE A 108 -6.51 -3.62 17.52
CA PHE A 108 -5.63 -3.03 16.50
C PHE A 108 -5.67 -3.82 15.20
N ASP A 109 -5.50 -5.14 15.26
CA ASP A 109 -5.49 -6.01 14.07
C ASP A 109 -6.78 -5.93 13.27
N LYS A 110 -7.91 -5.87 13.98
CA LYS A 110 -9.22 -5.88 13.35
C LYS A 110 -9.65 -4.54 12.77
N ASN A 111 -9.22 -3.43 13.38
CA ASN A 111 -9.79 -2.10 13.09
C ASN A 111 -8.77 -1.07 12.59
N ILE A 112 -7.46 -1.30 12.78
CA ILE A 112 -6.42 -0.31 12.53
C ILE A 112 -5.43 -0.78 11.46
N THR A 113 -4.94 -2.03 11.54
CA THR A 113 -3.92 -2.55 10.62
C THR A 113 -4.31 -2.36 9.15
N GLY A 114 -3.39 -1.81 8.35
CA GLY A 114 -3.59 -1.53 6.93
C GLY A 114 -4.55 -0.38 6.61
N GLY A 115 -5.09 0.31 7.61
CA GLY A 115 -5.99 1.45 7.43
C GLY A 115 -5.25 2.74 7.05
N HIS A 116 -5.85 3.52 6.15
CA HIS A 116 -5.38 4.87 5.84
C HIS A 116 -5.74 5.85 6.97
N ASN A 117 -4.84 6.78 7.31
CA ASN A 117 -5.03 7.74 8.41
C ASN A 117 -6.37 8.48 8.39
N SER A 118 -6.86 8.89 7.22
CA SER A 118 -8.15 9.59 7.10
C SER A 118 -9.33 8.70 7.47
N ILE A 119 -9.30 7.43 7.04
CA ILE A 119 -10.33 6.44 7.38
C ILE A 119 -10.27 6.12 8.88
N LEU A 120 -9.06 5.91 9.40
CA LEU A 120 -8.85 5.59 10.82
C LEU A 120 -9.27 6.74 11.74
N SER A 121 -8.91 7.97 11.40
CA SER A 121 -9.28 9.15 12.20
C SER A 121 -10.79 9.35 12.22
N ASN A 122 -11.47 9.16 11.09
CA ASN A 122 -12.93 9.21 11.03
C ASN A 122 -13.61 8.04 11.76
N PHE A 123 -13.03 6.84 11.72
CA PHE A 123 -13.53 5.69 12.48
C PHE A 123 -13.41 5.89 14.00
N LEU A 124 -12.28 6.43 14.45
CA LEU A 124 -11.98 6.64 15.87
C LEU A 124 -12.69 7.87 16.45
N TRP A 125 -12.90 8.92 15.63
CA TRP A 125 -13.56 10.17 16.02
C TRP A 125 -14.54 10.70 14.95
N PRO A 126 -15.64 10.00 14.69
CA PRO A 126 -16.62 10.41 13.69
C PRO A 126 -17.31 11.75 14.02
N GLU A 127 -17.32 12.15 15.29
CA GLU A 127 -17.89 13.41 15.77
C GLU A 127 -16.95 14.62 15.65
N ARG A 128 -15.66 14.40 15.41
CA ARG A 128 -14.65 15.48 15.32
C ARG A 128 -14.63 16.10 13.93
N THR A 129 -14.26 17.38 13.87
CA THR A 129 -14.04 18.08 12.61
C THR A 129 -12.82 17.52 11.86
N GLN A 130 -12.75 17.76 10.55
CA GLN A 130 -11.59 17.33 9.74
C GLN A 130 -10.26 17.86 10.30
N ALA A 131 -10.22 19.13 10.71
CA ALA A 131 -9.01 19.74 11.27
C ALA A 131 -8.55 19.06 12.58
N GLU A 132 -9.49 18.59 13.40
CA GLU A 132 -9.17 17.84 14.63
C GLU A 132 -8.71 16.41 14.33
N GLN A 133 -9.27 15.77 13.30
CA GLN A 133 -8.82 14.46 12.81
C GLN A 133 -7.41 14.55 12.22
N ASP A 134 -7.13 15.59 11.44
CA ASP A 134 -5.81 15.85 10.85
C ASP A 134 -4.77 16.09 11.96
N LYS A 135 -5.13 16.92 12.97
CA LYS A 135 -4.28 17.14 14.14
C LYS A 135 -3.98 15.84 14.89
N PHE A 136 -4.97 14.97 15.07
CA PHE A 136 -4.73 13.65 15.67
C PHE A 136 -3.75 12.82 14.82
N SER A 137 -3.94 12.80 13.50
CA SER A 137 -3.03 12.10 12.59
C SER A 137 -1.60 12.62 12.75
N ASP A 138 -1.40 13.94 12.79
CA ASP A 138 -0.08 14.55 12.98
C ASP A 138 0.57 14.17 14.32
N GLU A 139 -0.20 14.20 15.41
CA GLU A 139 0.24 13.74 16.74
C GLU A 139 0.63 12.25 16.72
N LYS A 140 -0.17 11.42 16.03
CA LYS A 140 0.09 9.98 15.85
C LYS A 140 1.39 9.75 15.09
N GLU A 141 1.61 10.48 14.00
CA GLU A 141 2.83 10.35 13.21
C GLU A 141 4.07 10.85 13.97
N ALA A 142 3.94 11.89 14.78
CA ALA A 142 5.01 12.34 15.66
C ALA A 142 5.40 11.25 16.67
N ARG A 143 4.41 10.64 17.34
CA ARG A 143 4.65 9.54 18.29
C ARG A 143 5.25 8.31 17.61
N PHE A 144 4.80 7.97 16.40
CA PHE A 144 5.41 6.88 15.62
C PHE A 144 6.90 7.13 15.38
N ARG A 145 7.30 8.36 15.00
CA ARG A 145 8.71 8.70 14.79
C ARG A 145 9.54 8.65 16.07
N GLU A 146 8.97 9.06 17.20
CA GLU A 146 9.61 8.95 18.51
C GLU A 146 9.89 7.49 18.87
N LEU A 147 8.87 6.62 18.75
CA LEU A 147 9.00 5.20 19.06
C LEU A 147 9.85 4.43 18.04
N SER A 148 9.91 4.88 16.79
CA SER A 148 10.76 4.29 15.76
C SER A 148 12.26 4.44 16.05
N ALA A 149 12.65 5.49 16.77
CA ALA A 149 14.05 5.78 17.06
C ALA A 149 14.68 4.67 17.92
N GLY A 150 15.53 3.84 17.29
CA GLY A 150 16.25 2.74 17.93
C GLY A 150 15.50 1.41 18.00
N ASN A 151 14.23 1.35 17.54
CA ASN A 151 13.43 0.12 17.59
C ASN A 151 13.20 -0.55 16.24
N LEU A 152 13.43 0.16 15.13
CA LEU A 152 13.30 -0.42 13.79
C LEU A 152 14.51 -1.27 13.41
N LYS A 153 14.25 -2.35 12.68
CA LYS A 153 15.27 -3.23 12.12
C LYS A 153 14.94 -3.53 10.66
N PRO A 154 15.94 -3.62 9.76
CA PRO A 154 15.69 -4.09 8.41
C PRO A 154 15.13 -5.51 8.48
N LEU A 155 14.23 -5.86 7.56
CA LEU A 155 13.83 -7.24 7.39
C LEU A 155 15.06 -8.12 7.08
N PRO A 156 15.08 -9.38 7.55
CA PRO A 156 16.19 -10.28 7.29
C PRO A 156 16.55 -10.32 5.80
N GLY A 157 17.85 -10.19 5.50
CA GLY A 157 18.38 -10.19 4.13
C GLY A 157 18.21 -8.88 3.35
N PHE A 158 17.46 -7.88 3.83
CA PHE A 158 17.13 -6.69 3.03
C PHE A 158 18.38 -5.88 2.65
N LEU A 159 19.24 -5.56 3.64
CA LEU A 159 20.46 -4.81 3.38
C LEU A 159 21.43 -5.58 2.46
N GLN A 160 21.55 -6.89 2.65
CA GLN A 160 22.35 -7.75 1.78
C GLN A 160 21.82 -7.75 0.33
N PHE A 161 20.49 -7.76 0.17
CA PHE A 161 19.85 -7.66 -1.13
C PHE A 161 20.13 -6.29 -1.78
N LEU A 162 20.04 -5.19 -1.03
CA LEU A 162 20.40 -3.85 -1.51
C LEU A 162 21.87 -3.75 -1.93
N ASP A 163 22.78 -4.34 -1.17
CA ASP A 163 24.21 -4.35 -1.50
C ASP A 163 24.46 -5.04 -2.85
N TRP A 164 23.81 -6.17 -3.09
CA TRP A 164 23.89 -6.87 -4.38
C TRP A 164 23.28 -6.04 -5.52
N ILE A 165 22.12 -5.40 -5.31
CA ILE A 165 21.51 -4.51 -6.32
C ILE A 165 22.48 -3.38 -6.67
N LYS A 166 23.09 -2.75 -5.67
CA LYS A 166 24.06 -1.66 -5.85
C LYS A 166 25.31 -2.14 -6.58
N ALA A 167 25.89 -3.28 -6.19
CA ALA A 167 27.07 -3.86 -6.82
C ALA A 167 26.82 -4.23 -8.29
N SER A 168 25.60 -4.67 -8.62
CA SER A 168 25.20 -4.98 -10.00
C SER A 168 24.87 -3.76 -10.87
N GLY A 169 24.89 -2.55 -10.31
CA GLY A 169 24.59 -1.29 -11.03
C GLY A 169 23.12 -1.16 -11.46
N ARG A 170 22.20 -1.92 -10.86
CA ARG A 170 20.76 -1.83 -11.16
C ARG A 170 20.16 -0.64 -10.41
N PRO A 171 19.43 0.26 -11.08
CA PRO A 171 18.79 1.38 -10.41
C PRO A 171 17.59 0.89 -9.59
N PHE A 172 17.33 1.54 -8.47
CA PHE A 172 16.19 1.26 -7.62
C PHE A 172 15.68 2.53 -6.93
N ALA A 173 14.43 2.50 -6.46
CA ALA A 173 13.81 3.61 -5.74
C ALA A 173 12.83 3.13 -4.67
N ALA A 174 12.60 3.97 -3.67
CA ALA A 174 11.54 3.80 -2.68
C ALA A 174 10.27 4.53 -3.13
N VAL A 175 9.11 3.92 -2.91
CA VAL A 175 7.79 4.44 -3.27
C VAL A 175 6.85 4.22 -2.10
N SER A 176 6.36 5.27 -1.43
CA SER A 176 5.54 5.11 -0.22
C SER A 176 4.37 6.08 -0.16
N ASN A 177 3.27 5.68 0.50
CA ASN A 177 2.19 6.57 0.90
C ASN A 177 2.41 7.19 2.29
N ALA A 178 3.41 6.72 3.05
CA ALA A 178 3.69 7.28 4.37
C ALA A 178 4.19 8.73 4.26
N PRO A 179 3.92 9.58 5.27
CA PRO A 179 4.46 10.94 5.30
C PRO A 179 5.98 10.96 5.14
N LYS A 180 6.51 11.95 4.43
CA LYS A 180 7.96 12.09 4.18
C LYS A 180 8.83 11.92 5.44
N ALA A 181 8.43 12.55 6.54
CA ALA A 181 9.17 12.49 7.80
C ALA A 181 9.25 11.05 8.37
N ASN A 182 8.22 10.23 8.16
CA ASN A 182 8.21 8.84 8.58
C ASN A 182 9.08 7.97 7.67
N CYS A 183 9.01 8.19 6.36
CA CYS A 183 9.88 7.51 5.41
C CYS A 183 11.36 7.71 5.79
N ILE A 184 11.74 8.97 6.05
CA ILE A 184 13.11 9.31 6.48
C ILE A 184 13.46 8.65 7.82
N ALA A 185 12.55 8.68 8.80
CA ALA A 185 12.76 8.05 10.10
C ALA A 185 12.97 6.53 9.99
N MET A 186 12.16 5.85 9.16
CA MET A 186 12.27 4.41 8.93
C MET A 186 13.59 4.05 8.24
N LEU A 187 13.93 4.74 7.15
CA LEU A 187 15.19 4.53 6.44
C LEU A 187 16.41 4.77 7.32
N LYS A 188 16.37 5.82 8.16
CA LYS A 188 17.42 6.07 9.15
C LYS A 188 17.48 4.95 10.19
N GLY A 189 16.34 4.51 10.71
CA GLY A 189 16.24 3.47 11.73
C GLY A 189 16.83 2.14 11.29
N ILE A 190 16.67 1.78 10.00
CA ILE A 190 17.22 0.54 9.44
C ILE A 190 18.60 0.69 8.78
N GLY A 191 19.20 1.87 8.84
CA GLY A 191 20.52 2.13 8.25
C GLY A 191 20.52 2.20 6.71
N ALA A 192 19.38 2.51 6.08
CA ALA A 192 19.22 2.52 4.62
C ALA A 192 19.20 3.91 3.98
N THR A 193 19.38 5.00 4.74
CA THR A 193 19.31 6.38 4.23
C THR A 193 20.14 6.61 2.96
N GLU A 194 21.39 6.15 2.96
CA GLU A 194 22.33 6.36 1.86
C GLU A 194 21.96 5.58 0.58
N TYR A 195 21.07 4.58 0.68
CA TYR A 195 20.59 3.82 -0.48
C TYR A 195 19.45 4.55 -1.20
N PHE A 196 18.73 5.44 -0.52
CA PHE A 196 17.51 6.07 -1.04
C PHE A 196 17.59 7.60 -0.95
N PRO A 197 18.44 8.25 -1.75
CA PRO A 197 18.57 9.71 -1.75
C PRO A 197 17.30 10.43 -2.24
N LYS A 198 16.41 9.71 -2.93
CA LYS A 198 15.10 10.19 -3.37
C LYS A 198 14.05 9.12 -3.06
N ILE A 199 12.89 9.58 -2.61
CA ILE A 199 11.72 8.77 -2.27
C ILE A 199 10.56 9.32 -3.08
N VAL A 200 9.83 8.45 -3.77
CA VAL A 200 8.56 8.84 -4.39
C VAL A 200 7.48 8.80 -3.33
N LEU A 201 6.88 9.96 -3.07
CA LEU A 201 5.86 10.11 -2.05
C LEU A 201 4.49 10.15 -2.72
N GLY A 202 3.56 9.31 -2.24
CA GLY A 202 2.20 9.24 -2.75
C GLY A 202 1.44 10.55 -2.59
N GLU A 203 1.74 11.33 -1.55
CA GLU A 203 1.16 12.67 -1.33
C GLU A 203 1.59 13.70 -2.39
N GLU A 204 2.74 13.50 -3.03
CA GLU A 204 3.24 14.35 -4.13
C GLU A 204 2.70 13.91 -5.50
N CYS A 205 1.99 12.77 -5.56
CA CYS A 205 1.40 12.23 -6.78
C CYS A 205 -0.03 12.72 -6.99
N VAL A 206 -0.49 12.75 -8.25
CA VAL A 206 -1.88 13.13 -8.60
C VAL A 206 -2.89 12.25 -7.86
N ARG A 207 -2.58 10.95 -7.74
CA ARG A 207 -3.34 10.01 -6.93
C ARG A 207 -2.37 9.09 -6.17
N PRO A 208 -2.52 8.91 -4.86
CA PRO A 208 -1.68 7.99 -4.08
C PRO A 208 -2.04 6.52 -4.36
N LYS A 209 -1.31 5.56 -3.78
CA LYS A 209 -1.70 4.13 -3.84
C LYS A 209 -3.14 4.01 -3.28
N PRO A 210 -4.06 3.26 -3.94
CA PRO A 210 -3.84 2.15 -4.86
C PRO A 210 -3.84 2.50 -6.36
N PHE A 211 -3.70 3.79 -6.69
CA PHE A 211 -3.52 4.22 -8.08
C PHE A 211 -2.06 4.04 -8.52
N PRO A 212 -1.79 3.78 -9.81
CA PRO A 212 -0.46 3.41 -10.29
C PRO A 212 0.57 4.54 -10.27
N GLU A 213 0.13 5.80 -10.13
CA GLU A 213 0.97 7.00 -10.27
C GLU A 213 2.27 6.98 -9.47
N PRO A 214 2.30 6.59 -8.18
CA PRO A 214 3.55 6.53 -7.43
C PRO A 214 4.57 5.55 -8.03
N TYR A 215 4.12 4.40 -8.54
CA TYR A 215 5.00 3.44 -9.19
C TYR A 215 5.42 3.88 -10.59
N LEU A 216 4.54 4.54 -11.34
CA LEU A 216 4.88 5.15 -12.62
C LEU A 216 5.94 6.25 -12.45
N GLU A 217 5.85 7.04 -11.39
CA GLU A 217 6.86 8.04 -11.07
C GLU A 217 8.18 7.40 -10.62
N GLY A 218 8.12 6.31 -9.86
CA GLY A 218 9.28 5.48 -9.53
C GLY A 218 9.99 4.95 -10.78
N LEU A 219 9.24 4.41 -11.75
CA LEU A 219 9.77 3.95 -13.04
C LEU A 219 10.47 5.07 -13.83
N LYS A 220 9.88 6.27 -13.84
CA LYS A 220 10.51 7.45 -14.47
C LYS A 220 11.82 7.82 -13.76
N LEU A 221 11.82 7.81 -12.42
CA LEU A 221 12.99 8.14 -11.60
C LEU A 221 14.18 7.20 -11.87
N ILE A 222 13.91 5.90 -12.07
CA ILE A 222 14.95 4.90 -12.35
C ILE A 222 15.21 4.69 -13.85
N HIS A 223 14.47 5.39 -14.71
CA HIS A 223 14.55 5.28 -16.18
C HIS A 223 14.39 3.84 -16.71
N ARG A 224 13.32 3.14 -16.29
CA ARG A 224 13.03 1.76 -16.70
C ARG A 224 11.59 1.57 -17.14
N GLN A 225 11.37 0.54 -17.96
CA GLN A 225 10.03 0.10 -18.33
C GLN A 225 9.45 -0.85 -17.28
N PRO A 226 8.11 -0.92 -17.12
CA PRO A 226 7.48 -1.78 -16.11
C PRO A 226 7.90 -3.24 -16.18
N HIS A 227 7.96 -3.81 -17.39
CA HIS A 227 8.30 -5.22 -17.63
C HIS A 227 9.78 -5.57 -17.38
N GLU A 228 10.63 -4.57 -17.17
CA GLU A 228 12.04 -4.75 -16.82
C GLU A 228 12.26 -4.73 -15.31
N CYS A 229 11.23 -4.45 -14.51
CA CYS A 229 11.35 -4.17 -13.09
C CYS A 229 10.65 -5.20 -12.20
N LEU A 230 11.01 -5.18 -10.92
CA LEU A 230 10.23 -5.79 -9.84
C LEU A 230 9.78 -4.72 -8.85
N ALA A 231 8.55 -4.87 -8.34
CA ALA A 231 8.07 -4.13 -7.19
C ALA A 231 8.02 -5.03 -5.95
N PHE A 232 8.29 -4.47 -4.77
CA PHE A 232 8.19 -5.13 -3.47
C PHE A 232 7.18 -4.39 -2.61
N GLU A 233 6.21 -5.11 -2.05
CA GLU A 233 5.05 -4.57 -1.30
C GLU A 233 4.55 -5.57 -0.27
N ASP A 234 4.06 -5.09 0.87
CA ASP A 234 3.35 -5.90 1.86
C ASP A 234 1.84 -5.65 1.83
N SER A 235 1.41 -4.47 1.35
CA SER A 235 0.03 -4.01 1.48
C SER A 235 -0.84 -4.30 0.26
N PRO A 236 -2.15 -4.55 0.43
CA PRO A 236 -3.08 -4.70 -0.71
C PRO A 236 -3.17 -3.46 -1.60
N SER A 237 -3.19 -2.28 -0.97
CA SER A 237 -3.27 -1.00 -1.67
C SER A 237 -2.05 -0.78 -2.56
N GLY A 238 -0.87 -1.03 -2.01
CA GLY A 238 0.37 -0.82 -2.73
C GLY A 238 0.68 -1.89 -3.78
N ALA A 239 0.41 -3.17 -3.49
CA ALA A 239 0.47 -4.22 -4.51
C ALA A 239 -0.46 -3.90 -5.69
N THR A 240 -1.68 -3.44 -5.42
CA THR A 240 -2.63 -3.01 -6.46
C THR A 240 -2.06 -1.87 -7.31
N ALA A 241 -1.39 -0.90 -6.69
CA ALA A 241 -0.77 0.23 -7.40
C ALA A 241 0.36 -0.25 -8.34
N ALA A 242 1.27 -1.09 -7.86
CA ALA A 242 2.39 -1.63 -8.64
C ALA A 242 1.91 -2.48 -9.82
N ILE A 243 0.93 -3.36 -9.58
CA ILE A 243 0.34 -4.21 -10.63
C ILE A 243 -0.37 -3.36 -11.68
N LYS A 244 -1.14 -2.34 -11.29
CA LYS A 244 -1.77 -1.41 -12.24
C LYS A 244 -0.76 -0.58 -13.04
N ALA A 245 0.45 -0.38 -12.52
CA ALA A 245 1.56 0.22 -13.25
C ALA A 245 2.25 -0.76 -14.23
N GLY A 246 1.82 -2.03 -14.26
CA GLY A 246 2.34 -3.07 -15.14
C GLY A 246 3.62 -3.72 -14.63
N ILE A 247 3.92 -3.60 -13.34
CA ILE A 247 5.16 -4.10 -12.73
C ILE A 247 4.89 -5.46 -12.07
N PRO A 248 5.62 -6.54 -12.41
CA PRO A 248 5.58 -7.78 -11.65
C PRO A 248 5.93 -7.51 -10.18
N THR A 249 5.06 -7.96 -9.27
CA THR A 249 5.10 -7.56 -7.86
C THR A 249 5.32 -8.76 -6.94
N VAL A 250 6.31 -8.64 -6.07
CA VAL A 250 6.65 -9.60 -5.01
C VAL A 250 6.03 -9.11 -3.70
N ALA A 251 5.22 -9.96 -3.07
CA ALA A 251 4.63 -9.68 -1.79
C ALA A 251 5.59 -10.01 -0.63
N ILE A 252 5.75 -9.10 0.32
CA ILE A 252 6.42 -9.32 1.61
C ILE A 252 5.34 -9.67 2.65
N LEU A 253 5.45 -10.82 3.30
CA LEU A 253 4.37 -11.37 4.15
C LEU A 253 4.43 -10.88 5.61
N THR A 254 4.66 -9.59 5.81
CA THR A 254 4.64 -8.92 7.13
C THR A 254 3.22 -8.57 7.57
N SER A 255 2.38 -8.08 6.66
CA SER A 255 1.03 -7.59 6.99
C SER A 255 -0.13 -8.43 6.44
N GLN A 256 0.11 -9.26 5.42
CA GLN A 256 -0.94 -10.02 4.74
C GLN A 256 -0.56 -11.48 4.49
N THR A 257 -1.57 -12.33 4.31
CA THR A 257 -1.37 -13.73 3.93
C THR A 257 -0.96 -13.85 2.46
N ALA A 258 -0.19 -14.89 2.14
CA ALA A 258 0.19 -15.18 0.77
C ALA A 258 -1.02 -15.44 -0.14
N GLU A 259 -2.09 -16.03 0.40
CA GLU A 259 -3.35 -16.26 -0.33
C GLU A 259 -3.98 -14.93 -0.76
N HIS A 260 -4.11 -13.98 0.16
CA HIS A 260 -4.68 -12.67 -0.14
C HIS A 260 -3.80 -11.93 -1.16
N MET A 261 -2.49 -11.87 -0.96
CA MET A 261 -1.60 -11.15 -1.87
C MET A 261 -1.56 -11.75 -3.28
N ARG A 262 -1.63 -13.08 -3.41
CA ARG A 262 -1.78 -13.74 -4.72
C ARG A 262 -3.12 -13.43 -5.37
N SER A 263 -4.22 -13.35 -4.60
CA SER A 263 -5.53 -12.99 -5.15
C SER A 263 -5.59 -11.58 -5.75
N ILE A 264 -4.71 -10.67 -5.29
CA ILE A 264 -4.54 -9.31 -5.84
C ILE A 264 -3.73 -9.33 -7.14
N GLY A 265 -2.88 -10.34 -7.33
CA GLY A 265 -2.07 -10.52 -8.54
C GLY A 265 -0.55 -10.47 -8.32
N CYS A 266 -0.07 -10.54 -7.07
CA CYS A 266 1.37 -10.66 -6.82
C CYS A 266 1.90 -11.98 -7.42
N CYS A 267 2.99 -11.89 -8.19
CA CYS A 267 3.56 -13.03 -8.90
C CYS A 267 4.40 -13.95 -8.00
N HIS A 268 4.82 -13.46 -6.83
CA HIS A 268 5.57 -14.20 -5.84
C HIS A 268 5.32 -13.66 -4.43
N CYS A 269 5.55 -14.47 -3.40
CA CYS A 269 5.43 -14.06 -2.01
C CYS A 269 6.59 -14.63 -1.21
N ILE A 270 7.21 -13.80 -0.38
CA ILE A 270 8.34 -14.15 0.48
C ILE A 270 8.07 -13.66 1.91
N LYS A 271 8.62 -14.35 2.90
CA LYS A 271 8.55 -13.91 4.30
C LYS A 271 9.52 -12.75 4.54
N ASP A 272 10.70 -12.85 3.96
CA ASP A 272 11.75 -11.84 4.04
C ASP A 272 12.72 -11.98 2.86
N TYR A 273 13.75 -11.12 2.82
CA TYR A 273 14.68 -11.05 1.70
C TYR A 273 15.75 -12.15 1.71
N THR A 274 15.86 -12.97 2.76
CA THR A 274 16.81 -14.11 2.75
C THR A 274 16.44 -15.12 1.66
N GLU A 275 15.14 -15.24 1.35
CA GLU A 275 14.65 -16.07 0.25
C GLU A 275 15.15 -15.58 -1.12
N LEU A 276 15.22 -14.25 -1.34
CA LEU A 276 15.77 -13.68 -2.57
C LEU A 276 17.29 -13.75 -2.61
N VAL A 277 17.95 -13.52 -1.48
CA VAL A 277 19.41 -13.66 -1.36
C VAL A 277 19.86 -15.08 -1.74
N ALA A 278 19.10 -16.10 -1.34
CA ALA A 278 19.38 -17.49 -1.71
C ALA A 278 19.28 -17.78 -3.21
N LEU A 279 18.59 -16.92 -3.98
CA LEU A 279 18.44 -17.02 -5.43
C LEU A 279 19.48 -16.21 -6.21
N ILE A 280 20.31 -15.41 -5.55
CA ILE A 280 21.37 -14.66 -6.20
C ILE A 280 22.42 -15.63 -6.75
N PRO A 281 22.80 -15.54 -8.05
CA PRO A 281 23.87 -16.36 -8.61
C PRO A 281 25.18 -16.19 -7.83
N LYS A 282 25.88 -17.30 -7.55
CA LYS A 282 27.12 -17.28 -6.76
C LYS A 282 28.20 -16.41 -7.39
N GLU A 283 28.19 -16.31 -8.71
CA GLU A 283 29.11 -15.51 -9.52
C GLU A 283 28.88 -13.98 -9.36
N GLU A 284 27.73 -13.58 -8.82
CA GLU A 284 27.38 -12.18 -8.53
C GLU A 284 27.60 -11.79 -7.06
N LEU A 285 27.76 -12.76 -6.15
CA LEU A 285 28.04 -12.51 -4.72
C LEU A 285 29.52 -12.22 -4.43
N SER A 286 30.40 -12.40 -5.42
CA SER A 286 31.86 -12.37 -5.28
C SER A 286 32.55 -11.25 -6.08
N LYS A 287 31.76 -10.29 -6.59
CA LYS A 287 32.24 -9.06 -7.25
C LYS A 287 31.98 -7.86 -6.36
#